data_AF-A0A6F8UYD3-F1
#
_entry.id   AF-A0A6F8UYD3-F1
#
_cell.length_a   1.000
_cell.length_b   1.000
_cell.length_c   1.000
_cell.angle_alpha   90.00
_cell.angle_beta   90.00
_cell.angle_gamma   90.00
#
_symmetry.space_group_name_H-M   'P 1'
#
loop_
_entity.id
_entity.type
_entity.pdbx_description
1 polymer ?
#
loop_
_entity_poly.entity_id
_entity_poly.type
_entity_poly.pdbx_seq_one_letter_code
_entity_poly.pdbx_strand_id
1 'polypeptide(L)'
;MRPDTIHITIKPKGQLYEARLGEEVLTTSRTPFLSAARVLTERGHEADAILTMSHIREAGIALRSTIKAAAQLTVIENDVAGPRFGNYRPPPAEMPVPRVRGTAKTAGTKGEARAVSEVVGGAL
;
A
#
# COMPACT_ATOMS: atom_id res chain seq x y z
N MET A 1 -14.04 12.71 -27.83
CA MET A 1 -12.76 12.58 -27.09
C MET A 1 -12.77 11.22 -26.41
N ARG A 2 -11.71 10.40 -26.53
CA ARG A 2 -11.63 9.13 -25.79
C ARG A 2 -11.25 9.47 -24.34
N PRO A 3 -11.86 8.85 -23.32
CA PRO A 3 -11.45 9.10 -21.95
C PRO A 3 -10.01 8.61 -21.77
N ASP A 4 -9.19 9.45 -21.13
CA ASP A 4 -7.82 9.08 -20.79
C ASP A 4 -7.83 7.82 -19.91
N THR A 5 -6.87 6.94 -20.13
CA THR A 5 -6.73 5.71 -19.34
C THR A 5 -5.47 5.79 -18.50
N ILE A 6 -5.67 5.68 -17.18
CA ILE A 6 -4.61 5.67 -16.18
C ILE A 6 -4.50 4.23 -15.66
N HIS A 7 -3.29 3.69 -15.69
CA HIS A 7 -3.00 2.34 -15.22
C HIS A 7 -2.10 2.39 -14.00
N ILE A 8 -2.54 1.76 -12.91
CA ILE A 8 -1.75 1.59 -11.70
C ILE A 8 -1.37 0.12 -11.50
N THR A 9 -0.21 -0.12 -10.90
CA THR A 9 0.19 -1.46 -10.46
C THR A 9 0.20 -1.52 -8.94
N ILE A 10 -0.14 -2.68 -8.37
CA ILE A 10 -0.07 -2.91 -6.93
C ILE A 10 0.95 -3.99 -6.60
N LYS A 11 1.65 -3.82 -5.47
CA LYS A 11 2.49 -4.85 -4.87
C LYS A 11 2.21 -4.98 -3.37
N PRO A 12 2.30 -6.20 -2.80
CA PRO A 12 2.19 -6.37 -1.35
C PRO A 12 3.31 -5.63 -0.59
N LYS A 13 2.96 -5.09 0.58
CA LYS A 13 3.86 -4.42 1.52
C LYS A 13 3.40 -4.72 2.95
N GLY A 14 3.80 -5.90 3.45
CA GLY A 14 3.23 -6.46 4.68
C GLY A 14 1.74 -6.72 4.52
N GLN A 15 0.93 -6.21 5.46
CA GLN A 15 -0.54 -6.33 5.43
C GLN A 15 -1.24 -5.27 4.55
N LEU A 16 -0.47 -4.46 3.83
CA LEU A 16 -0.95 -3.38 2.96
C LEU A 16 -0.52 -3.63 1.51
N TYR A 17 -1.04 -2.82 0.60
CA TYR A 17 -0.60 -2.77 -0.79
C TYR A 17 -0.04 -1.38 -1.12
N GLU A 18 1.08 -1.36 -1.83
CA GLU A 18 1.63 -0.14 -2.43
C GLU A 18 1.09 -0.01 -3.85
N ALA A 19 0.38 1.08 -4.13
CA ALA A 19 -0.15 1.41 -5.45
C ALA A 19 0.77 2.39 -6.18
N ARG A 20 1.10 2.09 -7.43
CA ARG A 20 2.07 2.83 -8.23
C ARG A 20 1.53 3.28 -9.57
N LEU A 21 1.91 4.48 -9.98
CA LEU A 21 1.76 4.99 -11.34
C LEU A 21 3.15 5.06 -11.97
N GLY A 22 3.48 4.08 -12.82
CA GLY A 22 4.86 3.88 -13.26
C GLY A 22 5.80 3.61 -12.08
N GLU A 23 6.80 4.47 -11.90
CA GLU A 23 7.77 4.35 -10.80
C GLU A 23 7.30 5.05 -9.52
N GLU A 24 6.31 5.93 -9.62
CA GLU A 24 5.84 6.76 -8.51
C GLU A 24 4.89 5.97 -7.61
N VAL A 25 5.07 6.09 -6.30
CA VAL A 25 4.12 5.56 -5.32
C VAL A 25 3.02 6.59 -5.08
N LEU A 26 1.78 6.25 -5.43
CA LEU A 26 0.61 7.08 -5.16
C LEU A 26 0.15 6.96 -3.71
N THR A 27 0.08 5.73 -3.20
CA THR A 27 -0.44 5.45 -1.85
C THR A 27 -0.02 4.07 -1.34
N THR A 28 -0.12 3.86 -0.03
CA THR A 28 -0.04 2.55 0.62
C THR A 28 -1.32 2.33 1.43
N SER A 29 -2.13 1.34 1.08
CA SER A 29 -3.48 1.15 1.65
C SER A 29 -3.93 -0.32 1.58
N ARG A 30 -4.92 -0.69 2.40
CA ARG A 30 -5.65 -1.96 2.25
C ARG A 30 -6.60 -1.95 1.05
N THR A 31 -7.01 -0.77 0.60
CA THR A 31 -7.90 -0.56 -0.55
C THR A 31 -7.18 0.30 -1.60
N PRO A 32 -6.10 -0.23 -2.21
CA PRO A 32 -5.20 0.56 -3.05
C PRO A 32 -5.91 1.21 -4.25
N PHE A 33 -6.85 0.52 -4.88
CA PHE A 33 -7.59 1.04 -6.03
C PHE A 33 -8.39 2.32 -5.69
N LEU A 34 -9.19 2.25 -4.63
CA LEU A 34 -10.05 3.36 -4.19
C LEU A 34 -9.22 4.52 -3.62
N SER A 35 -8.17 4.18 -2.87
CA SER A 35 -7.28 5.18 -2.27
C SER A 35 -6.47 5.90 -3.35
N ALA A 36 -5.96 5.19 -4.36
CA ALA A 36 -5.27 5.80 -5.49
C ALA A 36 -6.19 6.69 -6.32
N ALA A 37 -7.46 6.29 -6.54
CA ALA A 37 -8.43 7.15 -7.22
C ALA A 37 -8.60 8.51 -6.54
N ARG A 38 -8.62 8.56 -5.21
CA ARG A 38 -8.69 9.83 -4.45
C ARG A 38 -7.43 10.67 -4.63
N VAL A 39 -6.25 10.06 -4.52
CA VAL A 39 -4.97 10.74 -4.77
C VAL A 39 -4.91 11.31 -6.19
N LEU A 40 -5.42 10.57 -7.19
CA LEU A 40 -5.47 11.06 -8.57
C LEU A 40 -6.44 12.24 -8.73
N THR A 41 -7.60 12.20 -8.07
CA THR A 41 -8.53 13.35 -8.01
C THR A 41 -7.86 14.57 -7.37
N GLU A 42 -7.16 14.40 -6.25
CA GLU A 42 -6.43 15.48 -5.56
C GLU A 42 -5.32 16.09 -6.43
N ARG A 43 -4.73 15.29 -7.32
CA ARG A 43 -3.73 15.74 -8.30
C ARG A 43 -4.33 16.39 -9.55
N GLY A 44 -5.66 16.48 -9.65
CA GLY A 44 -6.34 17.15 -10.77
C GLY A 44 -6.51 16.28 -12.02
N HIS A 45 -6.43 14.95 -11.91
CA HIS A 45 -6.79 14.07 -13.02
C HIS A 45 -8.30 14.15 -13.32
N GLU A 46 -8.64 14.00 -14.61
CA GLU A 46 -10.02 14.05 -15.10
C GLU A 46 -10.90 12.99 -14.42
N ALA A 47 -12.06 13.42 -13.93
CA ALA A 47 -12.97 12.59 -13.16
C ALA A 47 -13.51 11.38 -13.98
N ASP A 48 -13.67 11.58 -15.29
CA ASP A 48 -14.15 10.57 -16.24
C ASP A 48 -13.04 9.70 -16.84
N ALA A 49 -11.77 9.94 -16.46
CA ALA A 49 -10.67 9.08 -16.87
C ALA A 49 -10.87 7.65 -16.32
N ILE A 50 -10.51 6.67 -17.14
CA ILE A 50 -10.57 5.25 -16.80
C ILE A 50 -9.36 4.91 -15.94
N LEU A 51 -9.60 4.48 -14.70
CA LEU A 51 -8.59 3.92 -13.83
C LEU A 51 -8.61 2.39 -13.95
N THR A 52 -7.45 1.81 -14.26
CA THR A 52 -7.24 0.35 -14.28
C THR A 52 -6.15 -0.03 -13.30
N MET A 53 -6.24 -1.25 -12.75
CA MET A 53 -5.25 -1.78 -11.82
C MET A 53 -4.89 -3.22 -12.16
N SER A 54 -3.61 -3.56 -12.05
CA SER A 54 -3.12 -4.94 -12.06
C SER A 54 -2.16 -5.19 -10.89
N HIS A 55 -1.89 -6.46 -10.59
CA HIS A 55 -0.76 -6.82 -9.75
C HIS A 55 0.55 -6.61 -10.50
N ILE A 56 1.63 -6.29 -9.77
CA ILE A 56 2.95 -6.14 -10.37
C ILE A 56 3.35 -7.43 -11.09
N ARG A 57 3.84 -7.30 -12.32
CA ARG A 57 4.23 -8.42 -13.22
C ARG A 57 3.07 -9.30 -13.70
N GLU A 58 1.82 -8.88 -13.49
CA GLU A 58 0.65 -9.54 -14.06
C GLU A 58 0.03 -8.66 -15.16
N ALA A 59 -0.27 -9.26 -16.31
CA ALA A 59 -0.85 -8.54 -17.45
C ALA A 59 -2.37 -8.33 -17.32
N GLY A 60 -3.04 -9.06 -16.43
CA GLY A 60 -4.49 -9.00 -16.24
C GLY A 60 -4.93 -7.73 -15.52
N ILE A 61 -5.97 -7.08 -16.05
CA ILE A 61 -6.66 -6.00 -15.34
C ILE A 61 -7.49 -6.65 -14.22
N ALA A 62 -7.08 -6.41 -12.97
CA ALA A 62 -7.77 -6.89 -11.78
C ALA A 62 -9.01 -6.02 -11.47
N LEU A 63 -8.91 -4.70 -11.64
CA LEU A 63 -10.03 -3.76 -11.43
C LEU A 63 -10.03 -2.65 -12.49
N ARG A 64 -11.24 -2.19 -12.81
CA ARG A 64 -11.48 -1.07 -13.73
C ARG A 64 -12.68 -0.26 -13.28
N SER A 65 -12.56 1.07 -13.32
CA SER A 65 -13.65 2.01 -13.05
C SER A 65 -13.28 3.39 -13.61
N THR A 66 -14.16 4.39 -13.47
CA THR A 66 -13.77 5.80 -13.59
C THR A 66 -13.15 6.29 -12.29
N ILE A 67 -12.30 7.32 -12.36
CA ILE A 67 -11.71 7.97 -11.17
C ILE A 67 -12.82 8.44 -10.23
N LYS A 68 -13.84 9.13 -10.76
CA LYS A 68 -14.97 9.65 -9.97
C LYS A 68 -15.68 8.56 -9.18
N ALA A 69 -16.04 7.46 -9.84
CA ALA A 69 -16.78 6.39 -9.19
C ALA A 69 -15.94 5.68 -8.12
N ALA A 70 -14.66 5.40 -8.43
CA ALA A 70 -13.77 4.73 -7.47
C ALA A 70 -13.45 5.61 -6.25
N ALA A 71 -13.26 6.92 -6.43
CA ALA A 71 -12.92 7.85 -5.36
C ALA A 71 -14.04 7.97 -4.30
N GLN A 72 -15.29 7.79 -4.71
CA GLN A 72 -16.48 7.87 -3.85
C GLN A 72 -16.76 6.61 -3.04
N LEU A 73 -16.07 5.50 -3.32
CA LEU A 73 -16.31 4.23 -2.65
C LEU A 73 -15.26 3.96 -1.58
N THR A 74 -15.63 3.19 -0.57
CA THR A 74 -14.73 2.54 0.39
C THR A 74 -15.11 1.07 0.55
N VAL A 75 -14.26 0.27 1.17
CA VAL A 75 -14.63 -1.07 1.63
C VAL A 75 -15.05 -0.97 3.09
N ILE A 76 -16.22 -1.52 3.39
CA ILE A 76 -16.73 -1.75 4.74
C ILE A 76 -16.57 -3.23 4.98
N GLU A 77 -15.80 -3.58 6.01
CA GLU A 77 -15.61 -4.96 6.47
C GLU A 77 -16.45 -5.15 7.73
N ASN A 78 -17.32 -6.14 7.72
CA ASN A 78 -18.03 -6.59 8.92
C ASN A 78 -17.98 -8.12 9.00
N ASP A 79 -18.00 -8.64 10.22
CA ASP A 79 -17.80 -10.09 10.45
C ASP A 79 -18.97 -10.94 9.95
N VAL A 80 -20.15 -10.33 9.78
CA VAL A 80 -21.39 -11.04 9.41
C VAL A 80 -21.63 -11.05 7.90
N ALA A 81 -21.34 -9.95 7.21
CA ALA A 81 -21.76 -9.73 5.82
C ALA A 81 -20.58 -9.66 4.83
N GLY A 82 -19.35 -9.78 5.32
CA GLY A 82 -18.12 -9.75 4.53
C GLY A 82 -17.77 -8.36 3.98
N PRO A 83 -16.71 -8.26 3.14
CA PRO A 83 -16.32 -7.00 2.53
C PRO A 83 -17.37 -6.52 1.53
N ARG A 84 -17.81 -5.27 1.68
CA ARG A 84 -18.78 -4.62 0.78
C ARG A 84 -18.34 -3.22 0.41
N PHE A 85 -18.74 -2.75 -0.76
CA PHE A 85 -18.58 -1.35 -1.10
C PHE A 85 -19.57 -0.49 -0.30
N GLY A 86 -19.09 0.65 0.20
CA GLY A 86 -19.90 1.69 0.82
C GLY A 86 -19.44 3.07 0.38
N ASN A 87 -20.19 4.10 0.75
CA ASN A 87 -19.83 5.48 0.43
C ASN A 87 -18.65 5.94 1.28
N TYR A 88 -17.63 6.49 0.63
CA TYR A 88 -16.52 7.14 1.31
C TYR A 88 -16.97 8.50 1.87
N ARG A 89 -16.66 8.74 3.15
CA ARG A 89 -16.75 10.06 3.77
C ARG A 89 -15.34 10.45 4.22
N PRO A 90 -14.79 11.58 3.74
CA PRO A 90 -13.50 12.04 4.20
C PRO A 90 -13.58 12.33 5.70
N PRO A 91 -12.53 12.02 6.48
CA PRO A 91 -12.46 12.43 7.87
C PRO A 91 -12.54 13.96 7.95
N PRO A 92 -13.20 14.52 8.99
CA PRO A 92 -13.19 15.97 9.22
C PRO A 92 -11.76 16.49 9.31
N ALA A 93 -11.52 17.67 8.73
CA ALA A 93 -10.19 18.25 8.53
C ALA A 93 -9.40 18.47 9.84
N GLU A 94 -10.08 18.53 10.99
CA GLU A 94 -9.49 18.80 12.31
C GLU A 94 -9.16 17.56 13.12
N MET A 95 -9.18 16.35 12.55
CA MET A 95 -8.79 15.16 13.30
C MET A 95 -7.25 15.05 13.34
N PRO A 96 -6.58 15.22 14.51
CA PRO A 96 -5.17 14.94 14.61
C PRO A 96 -4.95 13.45 14.33
N VAL A 97 -4.27 13.12 13.23
CA VAL A 97 -3.84 11.74 12.96
C VAL A 97 -2.99 11.28 14.15
N PRO A 98 -3.41 10.24 14.90
CA PRO A 98 -2.58 9.72 15.96
C PRO A 98 -1.28 9.25 15.33
N ARG A 99 -0.15 9.90 15.70
CA ARG A 99 1.17 9.40 15.33
C ARG A 99 1.32 8.06 16.02
N VAL A 100 1.09 6.98 15.27
CA VAL A 100 1.40 5.63 15.74
C VAL A 100 2.92 5.55 15.84
N ARG A 101 3.43 5.81 17.06
CA ARG A 101 4.84 5.61 17.40
C ARG A 101 5.05 4.10 17.45
N GLY A 102 5.54 3.53 16.34
CA GLY A 102 5.86 2.12 16.27
C GLY A 102 6.88 1.76 17.35
N THR A 103 6.45 1.02 18.37
CA THR A 103 7.35 0.27 19.24
C THR A 103 7.72 -1.01 18.49
N ALA A 104 8.73 -0.92 17.61
CA ALA A 104 9.38 -2.11 17.10
C ALA A 104 10.09 -2.79 18.28
N LYS A 105 9.54 -3.92 18.73
CA LYS A 105 10.17 -4.80 19.72
C LYS A 105 11.30 -5.54 18.99
N THR A 106 12.53 -5.01 19.07
CA THR A 106 13.72 -5.72 18.59
C THR A 106 13.95 -6.94 19.47
N ALA A 107 13.61 -8.13 18.96
CA ALA A 107 14.01 -9.39 19.58
C ALA A 107 15.53 -9.53 19.42
N GLY A 108 16.27 -9.33 20.53
CA GLY A 108 17.70 -9.56 20.58
C GLY A 108 18.02 -11.03 20.33
N THR A 109 18.66 -11.32 19.20
CA THR A 109 19.28 -12.62 18.91
C THR A 109 20.70 -12.56 19.48
N LYS A 110 20.92 -13.24 20.62
CA LYS A 110 22.27 -13.44 21.17
C LYS A 110 22.93 -14.59 20.42
N GLY A 111 23.60 -14.28 19.32
CA GLY A 111 24.51 -15.18 18.63
C GLY A 111 25.83 -15.26 19.39
N GLU A 112 26.06 -16.39 20.05
CA GLU A 112 27.31 -16.73 20.72
C GLU A 112 28.33 -17.16 19.66
N ALA A 113 29.32 -16.29 19.42
CA ALA A 113 30.43 -16.58 18.51
C ALA A 113 31.47 -17.46 19.23
N ARG A 114 31.70 -18.65 18.67
CA ARG A 114 32.88 -19.47 18.91
C ARG A 114 34.14 -18.68 18.54
N ALA A 115 35.08 -18.54 19.47
CA ALA A 115 36.47 -18.25 19.17
C ALA A 115 37.30 -19.49 19.52
N VAL A 116 37.87 -20.09 18.49
CA VAL A 116 38.85 -21.18 18.52
C VAL A 116 40.21 -20.51 18.36
N SER A 117 41.21 -20.85 19.18
CA SER A 117 42.61 -20.76 18.77
C SER A 117 43.48 -21.69 19.62
N GLU A 118 43.97 -22.75 18.99
CA GLU A 118 45.19 -23.50 19.35
C GLU A 118 46.42 -22.57 19.21
N VAL A 119 47.36 -22.52 20.18
CA VAL A 119 48.60 -23.31 20.40
C VAL A 119 49.81 -22.89 19.52
N VAL A 120 51.00 -23.06 20.12
CA VAL A 120 52.41 -22.91 19.64
C VAL A 120 53.03 -21.57 20.06
N GLY A 121 54.12 -21.45 20.84
CA GLY A 121 55.12 -22.38 21.39
C GLY A 121 56.44 -21.62 21.57
N GLY A 122 57.27 -22.00 22.56
CA GLY A 122 58.74 -21.85 22.48
C GLY A 122 59.45 -20.86 23.42
N ALA A 123 60.28 -21.42 24.31
CA ALA A 123 61.60 -21.00 24.84
C ALA A 123 61.79 -19.54 25.36
N LEU A 124 62.38 -19.31 26.53
CA LEU A 124 63.70 -19.76 27.02
C LEU A 124 63.72 -19.92 28.55
#